data_AF-A0A1V8M844-F1
#
_entry.id   AF-A0A1V8M844-F1
#
_cell.length_a   1.000
_cell.length_b   1.000
_cell.length_c   1.000
_cell.angle_alpha   90.00
_cell.angle_beta   90.00
_cell.angle_gamma   90.00
#
_symmetry.space_group_name_H-M   'P 1'
#
loop_
_entity.id
_entity.type
_entity.pdbx_description
1 polymer ?
#
loop_
_entity_poly.entity_id
_entity_poly.type
_entity_poly.pdbx_seq_one_letter_code
_entity_poly.pdbx_strand_id
1 'polypeptide(L)'
;MNTDTSNSHSLKSAWLKVVQFAGYAAVENQYMELIAETHKDNKRGNRLCVCVSDIHLTDGTVGFQNLGKFIWDSFYDSLVERCKTYYINEVLFVLDGDIVDMIRSGRWAEKGIYPWERDREQEFSDVVNLIIKDIVENKHRDFFASLSSLADRLERDVAGIVKDKVKIVITIGNHDKELFCDQKALSYFYEQGLGIKIQDISLQERQAIGRMYGNETMFDDRSVAPYLPFYYGDTGFRFFTTHGQWRDKANSREVDPKKDSTGWSVADGWSIEKWKKLHYSPFFLPCFGDSVAAGVLSTFIYKVKDQLEKEGYKNKRLNCILDELDLYRPTYTALTRILVEADRMRGENKQAQSNQVLETTRLKQKNAIHIIEDTLYRCIIEWLSWDFTYQTSPVIRRIGFRIVKKMLVLLQKIGYGLEITAIAWLMKFLALIDRHHNKGVNLREMRKFPAFLPEYLHYGFQIHGEGHTHIPLQEQPDIGGKHPSTYINFGTWRDQILPRKDQGYRRQGVLRSLYILDLENKSKKVTEPERAFDYFVEDIVHWSDFKDKMDQSGKAEPKI
;
A
#
# COMPACT_ATOMS: atom_id res chain seq x y z
N MET A 1 -15.86 -24.75 -44.71
CA MET A 1 -15.70 -25.36 -43.36
C MET A 1 -14.25 -25.16 -42.95
N ASN A 2 -13.94 -24.07 -42.25
CA ASN A 2 -12.64 -23.90 -41.61
C ASN A 2 -12.74 -24.51 -40.22
N THR A 3 -12.07 -25.64 -40.02
CA THR A 3 -11.95 -26.29 -38.72
C THR A 3 -11.04 -25.46 -37.83
N ASP A 4 -11.62 -24.99 -36.73
CA ASP A 4 -11.00 -24.16 -35.72
C ASP A 4 -9.89 -24.95 -35.00
N THR A 5 -8.63 -24.80 -35.44
CA THR A 5 -7.45 -25.48 -34.89
C THR A 5 -7.00 -24.91 -33.54
N SER A 6 -7.63 -23.84 -33.07
CA SER A 6 -7.32 -23.12 -31.82
C SER A 6 -7.47 -23.98 -30.55
N ASN A 7 -8.33 -25.00 -30.56
CA ASN A 7 -8.55 -25.86 -29.38
C ASN A 7 -7.47 -26.92 -29.13
N SER A 8 -6.71 -27.32 -30.16
CA SER A 8 -5.70 -28.38 -30.03
C SER A 8 -4.44 -27.95 -29.26
N HIS A 9 -4.08 -26.66 -29.35
CA HIS A 9 -2.96 -26.07 -28.60
C HIS A 9 -3.30 -25.92 -27.11
N SER A 10 -4.56 -25.65 -26.79
CA SER A 10 -5.06 -25.51 -25.42
C SER A 10 -4.87 -26.81 -24.62
N LEU A 11 -5.32 -27.95 -25.15
CA LEU A 11 -5.27 -29.24 -24.43
C LEU A 11 -3.83 -29.75 -24.24
N LYS A 12 -2.97 -29.63 -25.25
CA LYS A 12 -1.54 -29.99 -25.11
C LYS A 12 -0.85 -29.12 -24.07
N SER A 13 -1.10 -27.81 -24.07
CA SER A 13 -0.53 -26.89 -23.09
C SER A 13 -1.03 -27.16 -21.66
N ALA A 14 -2.32 -27.51 -21.51
CA ALA A 14 -2.90 -27.84 -20.22
C ALA A 14 -2.34 -29.15 -19.67
N TRP A 15 -2.23 -30.19 -20.50
CA TRP A 15 -1.61 -31.45 -20.10
C TRP A 15 -0.14 -31.25 -19.73
N LEU A 16 0.62 -30.48 -20.52
CA LEU A 16 2.03 -30.19 -20.24
C LEU A 16 2.20 -29.50 -18.88
N LYS A 17 1.32 -28.53 -18.57
CA LYS A 17 1.28 -27.87 -17.26
C LYS A 17 0.94 -28.83 -16.12
N VAL A 18 0.01 -29.77 -16.33
CA VAL A 18 -0.32 -30.79 -15.33
C VAL A 18 0.88 -31.71 -15.06
N VAL A 19 1.62 -32.08 -16.09
CA VAL A 19 2.78 -32.98 -15.98
C VAL A 19 4.02 -32.28 -15.45
N GLN A 20 4.23 -31.01 -15.79
CA GLN A 20 5.21 -30.15 -15.12
C GLN A 20 4.86 -29.97 -13.63
N PHE A 21 3.60 -29.69 -13.31
CA PHE A 21 3.14 -29.53 -11.92
C PHE A 21 3.26 -30.82 -11.10
N ALA A 22 3.09 -31.98 -11.75
CA ALA A 22 3.29 -33.27 -11.13
C ALA A 22 4.76 -33.73 -11.11
N GLY A 23 5.70 -32.87 -11.53
CA GLY A 23 7.14 -33.14 -11.47
C GLY A 23 7.65 -34.13 -12.53
N TYR A 24 6.86 -34.45 -13.54
CA TYR A 24 7.19 -35.44 -14.57
C TYR A 24 7.84 -34.83 -15.83
N ALA A 25 7.95 -33.49 -15.91
CA ALA A 25 8.62 -32.80 -17.00
C ALA A 25 9.48 -31.64 -16.45
N ALA A 26 10.63 -31.41 -17.07
CA ALA A 26 11.48 -30.28 -16.74
C ALA A 26 10.73 -28.96 -17.02
N VAL A 27 10.82 -28.03 -16.07
CA VAL A 27 10.34 -26.66 -16.22
C VAL A 27 11.49 -25.81 -16.73
N GLU A 28 11.25 -25.04 -17.79
CA GLU A 28 12.25 -24.13 -18.34
C GLU A 28 12.51 -22.98 -17.37
N ASN A 29 13.77 -22.69 -17.09
CA ASN A 29 14.15 -21.56 -16.23
C ASN A 29 13.72 -20.24 -16.87
N GLN A 30 13.08 -19.38 -16.09
CA GLN A 30 12.77 -18.01 -16.50
C GLN A 30 13.66 -17.04 -15.74
N TYR A 31 14.12 -15.98 -16.40
CA TYR A 31 15.05 -15.03 -15.77
C TYR A 31 14.36 -13.72 -15.40
N MET A 32 14.63 -13.26 -14.18
CA MET A 32 14.27 -11.96 -13.63
C MET A 32 15.52 -11.08 -13.56
N GLU A 33 15.31 -9.76 -13.62
CA GLU A 33 16.39 -8.80 -13.38
C GLU A 33 16.62 -8.71 -11.87
N LEU A 34 17.82 -9.03 -11.39
CA LEU A 34 18.16 -8.93 -9.98
C LEU A 34 18.94 -7.64 -9.71
N ILE A 35 18.45 -6.82 -8.78
CA ILE A 35 19.07 -5.53 -8.42
C ILE A 35 20.42 -5.74 -7.70
N ALA A 36 20.60 -6.88 -7.04
CA ALA A 36 21.83 -7.21 -6.33
C ALA A 36 22.30 -8.64 -6.66
N GLU A 37 23.27 -8.76 -7.56
CA GLU A 37 24.04 -9.99 -7.77
C GLU A 37 25.34 -9.97 -6.97
N THR A 38 25.25 -10.19 -5.66
CA THR A 38 26.41 -10.10 -4.77
C THR A 38 27.07 -11.45 -4.44
N HIS A 39 26.51 -12.56 -4.94
CA HIS A 39 26.95 -13.92 -4.61
C HIS A 39 28.31 -14.32 -5.21
N LYS A 40 28.89 -13.50 -6.10
CA LYS A 40 30.13 -13.83 -6.83
C LYS A 40 31.42 -13.43 -6.12
N ASP A 41 31.35 -12.67 -5.01
CA ASP A 41 32.53 -12.25 -4.25
C ASP A 41 32.65 -13.00 -2.92
N ASN A 42 33.51 -14.02 -2.88
CA ASN A 42 33.77 -14.82 -1.68
C ASN A 42 34.50 -14.03 -0.59
N LYS A 43 35.00 -12.82 -0.86
CA LYS A 43 35.71 -11.96 0.11
C LYS A 43 34.86 -10.80 0.62
N ARG A 44 33.55 -10.82 0.36
CA ARG A 44 32.62 -9.79 0.83
C ARG A 44 32.43 -9.86 2.36
N GLY A 45 32.36 -8.70 3.00
CA GLY A 45 32.10 -8.58 4.44
C GLY A 45 30.71 -9.06 4.87
N ASN A 46 30.38 -8.87 6.15
CA ASN A 46 29.07 -9.22 6.68
C ASN A 46 28.01 -8.24 6.16
N ARG A 47 26.84 -8.76 5.77
CA ARG A 47 25.76 -7.95 5.18
C ARG A 47 24.48 -8.09 5.98
N LEU A 48 23.72 -7.01 6.07
CA LEU A 48 22.39 -6.98 6.66
C LEU A 48 21.40 -6.41 5.65
N CYS A 49 20.33 -7.15 5.37
CA CYS A 49 19.15 -6.62 4.70
C CYS A 49 18.06 -6.37 5.74
N VAL A 50 17.41 -5.22 5.69
CA VAL A 50 16.23 -4.91 6.49
C VAL A 50 15.09 -4.52 5.57
N CYS A 51 13.94 -5.17 5.72
CA CYS A 51 12.77 -4.95 4.85
C CYS A 51 11.56 -4.52 5.66
N VAL A 52 10.89 -3.47 5.17
CA VAL A 52 9.66 -2.90 5.75
C VAL A 52 8.72 -2.49 4.61
N SER A 53 7.43 -2.30 4.87
CA SER A 53 6.43 -2.01 3.84
C SER A 53 5.25 -1.22 4.41
N ASP A 54 4.42 -0.66 3.52
CA ASP A 54 3.10 -0.09 3.83
C ASP A 54 3.19 0.99 4.92
N ILE A 55 4.02 2.01 4.68
CA ILE A 55 4.20 3.17 5.57
C ILE A 55 3.09 4.21 5.36
N HIS A 56 2.58 4.36 4.13
CA HIS A 56 1.48 5.24 3.71
C HIS A 56 1.60 6.69 4.19
N LEU A 57 2.72 7.36 3.93
CA LEU A 57 2.90 8.77 4.28
C LEU A 57 1.90 9.65 3.51
N THR A 58 0.97 10.29 4.22
CA THR A 58 -0.09 11.15 3.64
C THR A 58 0.21 12.64 3.83
N ASP A 59 -0.47 13.51 3.07
CA ASP A 59 -0.39 14.98 3.26
C ASP A 59 -1.19 15.49 4.49
N GLY A 60 -1.82 14.58 5.24
CA GLY A 60 -2.56 14.88 6.47
C GLY A 60 -3.90 15.60 6.27
N THR A 61 -4.31 15.93 5.04
CA THR A 61 -5.55 16.69 4.78
C THR A 61 -6.81 15.91 5.13
N VAL A 62 -6.77 14.58 5.03
CA VAL A 62 -7.89 13.67 5.35
C VAL A 62 -7.65 12.81 6.60
N GLY A 63 -6.67 13.21 7.42
CA GLY A 63 -6.30 12.52 8.65
C GLY A 63 -4.83 12.13 8.70
N PHE A 64 -4.32 11.91 9.91
CA PHE A 64 -2.94 11.52 10.15
C PHE A 64 -2.88 10.11 10.76
N GLN A 65 -2.19 9.21 10.07
CA GLN A 65 -2.17 7.77 10.35
C GLN A 65 -0.78 7.24 10.64
N ASN A 66 0.23 8.04 10.34
CA ASN A 66 1.62 7.61 10.37
C ASN A 66 2.15 7.57 11.79
N LEU A 67 3.13 6.70 11.99
CA LEU A 67 3.86 6.57 13.24
C LEU A 67 4.71 7.84 13.46
N GLY A 68 4.82 8.28 14.71
CA GLY A 68 5.61 9.48 15.03
C GLY A 68 7.12 9.23 14.99
N LYS A 69 7.90 10.31 14.95
CA LYS A 69 9.39 10.29 14.87
C LYS A 69 10.06 9.30 15.82
N PHE A 70 9.59 9.21 17.07
CA PHE A 70 10.17 8.34 18.09
C PHE A 70 10.17 6.84 17.70
N ILE A 71 9.22 6.39 16.87
CA ILE A 71 9.19 5.01 16.37
C ILE A 71 10.34 4.79 15.38
N TRP A 72 10.57 5.76 14.49
CA TRP A 72 11.68 5.71 13.57
C TRP A 72 13.02 5.74 14.30
N ASP A 73 13.15 6.58 15.34
CA ASP A 73 14.36 6.60 16.18
C ASP A 73 14.60 5.23 16.83
N SER A 74 13.55 4.60 17.38
CA SER A 74 13.65 3.26 17.97
C SER A 74 14.03 2.18 16.94
N PHE A 75 13.50 2.26 15.72
CA PHE A 75 13.89 1.36 14.63
C PHE A 75 15.37 1.55 14.26
N TYR A 76 15.81 2.80 14.14
CA TYR A 76 17.20 3.13 13.83
C TYR A 76 18.16 2.62 14.91
N ASP A 77 17.81 2.79 16.19
CA ASP A 77 18.61 2.30 17.31
C ASP A 77 18.74 0.77 17.28
N SER A 78 17.63 0.06 16.99
CA SER A 78 17.66 -1.40 16.75
C SER A 78 18.59 -1.76 15.59
N LEU A 79 18.47 -1.07 14.45
CA LEU A 79 19.34 -1.28 13.28
C LEU A 79 20.83 -1.11 13.63
N VAL A 80 21.19 -0.05 14.36
CA VAL A 80 22.56 0.20 14.82
C VAL A 80 23.06 -0.90 15.74
N GLU A 81 22.23 -1.34 16.70
CA GLU A 81 22.58 -2.44 17.61
C GLU A 81 22.84 -3.74 16.84
N ARG A 82 22.01 -4.08 15.85
CA ARG A 82 22.23 -5.25 14.99
C ARG A 82 23.52 -5.12 14.18
N CYS A 83 23.77 -3.95 13.59
CA CYS A 83 24.98 -3.72 12.84
C CYS A 83 26.25 -3.92 13.68
N LYS A 84 26.25 -3.42 14.93
CA LYS A 84 27.34 -3.62 15.89
C LYS A 84 27.49 -5.08 16.31
N THR A 85 26.37 -5.74 16.63
CA THR A 85 26.35 -7.12 17.13
C THR A 85 26.89 -8.11 16.10
N TYR A 86 26.54 -7.93 14.83
CA TYR A 86 26.92 -8.83 13.75
C TYR A 86 28.10 -8.33 12.92
N TYR A 87 28.77 -7.25 13.35
CA TYR A 87 29.91 -6.63 12.65
C TYR A 87 29.62 -6.35 11.17
N ILE A 88 28.48 -5.74 10.89
CA ILE A 88 27.98 -5.52 9.53
C ILE A 88 28.85 -4.49 8.81
N ASN A 89 29.13 -4.75 7.53
CA ASN A 89 29.89 -3.87 6.63
C ASN A 89 29.03 -3.29 5.49
N GLU A 90 27.94 -3.98 5.15
CA GLU A 90 27.01 -3.57 4.09
C GLU A 90 25.59 -3.64 4.62
N VAL A 91 24.85 -2.55 4.45
CA VAL A 91 23.44 -2.46 4.87
C VAL A 91 22.60 -2.21 3.64
N LEU A 92 21.57 -3.04 3.47
CA LEU A 92 20.54 -2.82 2.50
C LEU A 92 19.22 -2.58 3.23
N PHE A 93 18.57 -1.45 2.94
CA PHE A 93 17.26 -1.14 3.47
C PHE A 93 16.23 -1.17 2.34
N VAL A 94 15.32 -2.13 2.39
CA VAL A 94 14.27 -2.33 1.38
C VAL A 94 12.94 -1.80 1.90
N LEU A 95 12.39 -0.83 1.18
CA LEU A 95 11.07 -0.25 1.36
C LEU A 95 10.13 -0.87 0.32
N ASP A 96 9.37 -1.90 0.71
CA ASP A 96 8.59 -2.74 -0.23
C ASP A 96 7.22 -2.13 -0.63
N GLY A 97 7.23 -0.89 -1.11
CA GLY A 97 6.05 -0.21 -1.63
C GLY A 97 5.12 0.38 -0.56
N ASP A 98 4.20 1.20 -1.06
CA ASP A 98 3.25 2.02 -0.30
C ASP A 98 3.96 2.90 0.73
N ILE A 99 4.97 3.63 0.25
CA ILE A 99 5.76 4.56 1.07
C ILE A 99 5.02 5.88 1.17
N VAL A 100 4.54 6.40 0.04
CA VAL A 100 3.69 7.59 0.00
C VAL A 100 2.28 7.20 -0.39
N ASP A 101 1.30 7.92 0.13
CA ASP A 101 -0.11 7.67 -0.16
C ASP A 101 -0.76 8.93 -0.73
N MET A 102 -0.66 9.08 -2.04
CA MET A 102 -1.08 10.28 -2.75
C MET A 102 -2.58 10.29 -3.03
N ILE A 103 -3.21 9.13 -3.12
CA ILE A 103 -4.64 9.02 -3.40
C ILE A 103 -5.50 9.41 -2.19
N ARG A 104 -4.94 9.36 -0.97
CA ARG A 104 -5.59 9.75 0.27
C ARG A 104 -5.29 11.20 0.62
N SER A 105 -5.85 12.07 -0.20
CA SER A 105 -5.67 13.52 -0.06
C SER A 105 -6.98 14.25 -0.34
N GLY A 106 -7.26 15.27 0.46
CA GLY A 106 -8.32 16.25 0.25
C GLY A 106 -8.01 17.21 -0.88
N ARG A 107 -6.76 17.28 -1.37
CA ARG A 107 -6.35 18.15 -2.48
C ARG A 107 -7.06 17.80 -3.79
N TRP A 108 -7.36 16.52 -4.00
CA TRP A 108 -8.18 16.06 -5.13
C TRP A 108 -9.55 16.76 -5.15
N ALA A 109 -10.25 16.68 -4.02
CA ALA A 109 -11.57 17.29 -3.86
C ALA A 109 -11.52 18.82 -3.87
N GLU A 110 -10.48 19.42 -3.29
CA GLU A 110 -10.23 20.87 -3.32
C GLU A 110 -10.13 21.40 -4.76
N LYS A 111 -9.43 20.67 -5.64
CA LYS A 111 -9.22 21.07 -7.04
C LYS A 111 -10.26 20.53 -8.01
N GLY A 112 -11.18 19.67 -7.55
CA GLY A 112 -12.19 19.06 -8.41
C GLY A 112 -11.56 18.21 -9.53
N ILE A 113 -10.47 17.52 -9.19
CA ILE A 113 -9.82 16.53 -10.05
C ILE A 113 -9.46 15.31 -9.21
N TYR A 114 -9.59 14.11 -9.77
CA TYR A 114 -9.43 12.86 -9.04
C TYR A 114 -8.32 11.96 -9.61
N PRO A 115 -7.82 10.96 -8.84
CA PRO A 115 -6.70 10.11 -9.26
C PRO A 115 -6.86 9.37 -10.61
N TRP A 116 -8.10 9.20 -11.10
CA TRP A 116 -8.39 8.56 -12.38
C TRP A 116 -8.50 9.51 -13.58
N GLU A 117 -8.53 10.84 -13.36
CA GLU A 117 -8.68 11.86 -14.40
C GLU A 117 -7.31 12.35 -14.91
N ARG A 118 -6.44 11.40 -15.25
CA ARG A 118 -5.04 11.65 -15.63
C ARG A 118 -4.87 12.31 -16.99
N ASP A 119 -5.94 12.37 -17.78
CA ASP A 119 -6.03 13.05 -19.06
C ASP A 119 -6.09 14.58 -18.93
N ARG A 120 -6.44 15.09 -17.74
CA ARG A 120 -6.34 16.52 -17.39
C ARG A 120 -4.93 16.85 -16.92
N GLU A 121 -3.97 16.70 -17.84
CA GLU A 121 -2.54 16.62 -17.54
C GLU A 121 -2.02 17.73 -16.62
N GLN A 122 -2.35 19.00 -16.91
CA GLN A 122 -1.83 20.13 -16.13
C GLN A 122 -2.45 20.18 -14.73
N GLU A 123 -3.77 20.09 -14.60
CA GLU A 123 -4.40 20.12 -13.27
C GLU A 123 -4.03 18.89 -12.44
N PHE A 124 -3.86 17.73 -13.09
CA PHE A 124 -3.42 16.51 -12.43
C PHE A 124 -1.98 16.66 -11.92
N SER A 125 -1.08 17.15 -12.76
CA SER A 125 0.31 17.45 -12.43
C SER A 125 0.41 18.42 -11.25
N ASP A 126 -0.37 19.50 -11.26
CA ASP A 126 -0.37 20.51 -10.19
C ASP A 126 -0.78 19.90 -8.84
N VAL A 127 -1.80 19.02 -8.83
CA VAL A 127 -2.25 18.35 -7.60
C VAL A 127 -1.24 17.33 -7.11
N VAL A 128 -0.72 16.49 -8.00
CA VAL A 128 0.30 15.48 -7.66
C VAL A 128 1.54 16.12 -7.07
N ASN A 129 2.05 17.19 -7.69
CA ASN A 129 3.21 17.92 -7.18
C ASN A 129 2.94 18.63 -5.84
N LEU A 130 1.72 19.16 -5.64
CA LEU A 130 1.33 19.73 -4.35
C LEU A 130 1.30 18.68 -3.25
N ILE A 131 0.71 17.51 -3.51
CA ILE A 131 0.60 16.42 -2.53
C ILE A 131 1.98 15.90 -2.13
N ILE A 132 2.85 15.58 -3.09
CA ILE A 132 4.18 15.03 -2.77
C ILE A 132 5.03 16.04 -2.00
N LYS A 133 4.92 17.33 -2.33
CA LYS A 133 5.59 18.40 -1.59
C LYS A 133 5.11 18.46 -0.15
N ASP A 134 3.80 18.44 0.08
CA ASP A 134 3.23 18.44 1.43
C ASP A 134 3.63 17.20 2.23
N ILE A 135 3.68 16.02 1.60
CA ILE A 135 4.15 14.77 2.22
C ILE A 135 5.61 14.92 2.67
N VAL A 136 6.51 15.34 1.77
CA VAL A 136 7.96 15.32 1.99
C VAL A 136 8.44 16.47 2.88
N GLU A 137 8.04 17.71 2.60
CA GLU A 137 8.59 18.88 3.29
C GLU A 137 7.81 19.27 4.55
N ASN A 138 6.50 19.00 4.58
CA ASN A 138 5.62 19.55 5.60
C ASN A 138 5.19 18.51 6.63
N LYS A 139 4.71 17.34 6.19
CA LYS A 139 4.11 16.35 7.10
C LYS A 139 5.09 15.31 7.62
N HIS A 140 6.03 14.86 6.79
CA HIS A 140 6.93 13.75 7.12
C HIS A 140 8.39 14.13 6.95
N ARG A 141 8.71 15.41 7.11
CA ARG A 141 10.06 15.96 6.99
C ARG A 141 11.08 15.18 7.80
N ASP A 142 10.77 14.85 9.05
CA ASP A 142 11.69 14.16 9.95
C ASP A 142 11.99 12.72 9.50
N PHE A 143 10.98 12.04 8.92
CA PHE A 143 11.17 10.72 8.32
C PHE A 143 12.10 10.82 7.10
N PHE A 144 11.83 11.70 6.15
CA PHE A 144 12.64 11.84 4.94
C PHE A 144 14.05 12.38 5.21
N ALA A 145 14.20 13.31 6.16
CA ALA A 145 15.51 13.76 6.63
C ALA A 145 16.31 12.61 7.25
N SER A 146 15.64 11.72 8.00
CA SER A 146 16.30 10.56 8.58
C SER A 146 16.63 9.48 7.54
N LEU A 147 15.76 9.29 6.55
CA LEU A 147 15.97 8.33 5.46
C LEU A 147 17.14 8.77 4.56
N SER A 148 17.13 10.02 4.11
CA SER A 148 18.20 10.59 3.26
C SER A 148 19.57 10.64 3.95
N SER A 149 19.60 10.78 5.28
CA SER A 149 20.84 10.75 6.07
C SER A 149 21.23 9.37 6.59
N LEU A 150 20.49 8.30 6.26
CA LEU A 150 20.69 6.96 6.83
C LEU A 150 22.14 6.47 6.67
N ALA A 151 22.71 6.64 5.47
CA ALA A 151 24.07 6.20 5.16
C ALA A 151 25.13 6.96 5.98
N ASP A 152 25.03 8.29 6.05
CA ASP A 152 25.93 9.13 6.84
C ASP A 152 25.82 8.82 8.34
N ARG A 153 24.61 8.55 8.82
CA ARG A 153 24.37 8.19 10.23
C ARG A 153 24.99 6.83 10.56
N LEU A 154 24.78 5.81 9.73
CA LEU A 154 25.35 4.48 9.98
C LEU A 154 26.88 4.46 9.92
N GLU A 155 27.49 5.18 8.97
CA GLU A 155 28.96 5.31 8.91
C GLU A 155 29.53 5.97 10.17
N ARG A 156 28.85 7.00 10.70
CA ARG A 156 29.25 7.65 11.95
C ARG A 156 29.05 6.75 13.18
N ASP A 157 27.92 6.04 13.25
CA ASP A 157 27.47 5.39 14.48
C ASP A 157 27.91 3.92 14.60
N VAL A 158 28.39 3.30 13.50
CA VAL A 158 28.84 1.90 13.43
C VAL A 158 30.22 1.80 12.76
N ALA A 159 31.22 1.38 13.54
CA ALA A 159 32.56 1.15 13.02
C ALA A 159 32.58 0.06 11.94
N GLY A 160 33.18 0.36 10.79
CA GLY A 160 33.37 -0.59 9.68
C GLY A 160 32.28 -0.55 8.59
N ILE A 161 31.22 0.25 8.78
CA ILE A 161 30.31 0.63 7.70
C ILE A 161 30.90 1.82 6.95
N VAL A 162 30.86 1.78 5.63
CA VAL A 162 31.20 2.90 4.74
C VAL A 162 29.93 3.36 4.05
N LYS A 163 29.75 4.68 3.88
CA LYS A 163 28.54 5.27 3.27
C LYS A 163 28.11 4.58 1.98
N ASP A 164 29.05 4.31 1.07
CA ASP A 164 28.80 3.69 -0.25
C ASP A 164 28.33 2.22 -0.18
N LYS A 165 28.38 1.61 1.01
CA LYS A 165 27.89 0.25 1.30
C LYS A 165 26.53 0.25 2.00
N VAL A 166 25.91 1.43 2.19
CA VAL A 166 24.52 1.55 2.63
C VAL A 166 23.66 1.87 1.43
N LYS A 167 22.69 1.01 1.13
CA LYS A 167 21.79 1.18 -0.01
C LYS A 167 20.33 1.18 0.44
N ILE A 168 19.53 2.05 -0.16
CA ILE A 168 18.08 2.07 0.02
C ILE A 168 17.47 1.62 -1.31
N VAL A 169 16.61 0.60 -1.27
CA VAL A 169 15.85 0.12 -2.43
C VAL A 169 14.38 0.32 -2.12
N ILE A 170 13.65 0.94 -3.04
CA ILE A 170 12.21 1.16 -2.88
C ILE A 170 11.51 0.46 -4.03
N THR A 171 10.58 -0.45 -3.73
CA THR A 171 9.71 -1.04 -4.75
C THR A 171 8.43 -0.24 -4.88
N ILE A 172 7.73 -0.34 -6.01
CA ILE A 172 6.44 0.33 -6.20
C ILE A 172 5.28 -0.43 -5.53
N GLY A 173 4.53 0.26 -4.68
CA GLY A 173 3.19 -0.15 -4.24
C GLY A 173 2.05 0.48 -5.04
N ASN A 174 0.81 0.08 -4.75
CA ASN A 174 -0.41 0.59 -5.40
C ASN A 174 -0.70 2.05 -5.05
N HIS A 175 -0.24 2.54 -3.91
CA HIS A 175 -0.40 3.92 -3.47
C HIS A 175 0.72 4.86 -3.94
N ASP A 176 1.85 4.32 -4.40
CA ASP A 176 2.97 5.10 -4.93
C ASP A 176 2.82 5.45 -6.42
N LYS A 177 1.93 4.75 -7.16
CA LYS A 177 1.87 4.80 -8.64
C LYS A 177 1.59 6.18 -9.23
N GLU A 178 1.00 7.09 -8.46
CA GLU A 178 0.77 8.47 -8.85
C GLU A 178 2.10 9.22 -9.07
N LEU A 179 3.20 8.79 -8.43
CA LEU A 179 4.55 9.27 -8.74
C LEU A 179 4.92 9.01 -10.21
N PHE A 180 4.51 7.88 -10.78
CA PHE A 180 4.89 7.51 -12.15
C PHE A 180 4.06 8.24 -13.21
N CYS A 181 3.03 8.96 -12.77
CA CYS A 181 2.16 9.73 -13.66
C CYS A 181 2.70 11.14 -13.90
N ASP A 182 3.64 11.61 -13.08
CA ASP A 182 4.21 12.93 -13.19
C ASP A 182 5.71 12.91 -12.88
N GLN A 183 6.51 13.21 -13.89
CA GLN A 183 7.95 13.09 -13.76
C GLN A 183 8.58 14.12 -12.82
N LYS A 184 7.94 15.27 -12.61
CA LYS A 184 8.40 16.26 -11.64
C LYS A 184 8.22 15.73 -10.23
N ALA A 185 7.08 15.09 -9.94
CA ALA A 185 6.82 14.49 -8.64
C ALA A 185 7.75 13.31 -8.34
N LEU A 186 8.02 12.43 -9.31
CA LEU A 186 9.00 11.35 -9.12
C LEU A 186 10.42 11.89 -8.88
N SER A 187 10.86 12.86 -9.69
CA SER A 187 12.18 13.50 -9.50
C SER A 187 12.27 14.18 -8.13
N TYR A 188 11.20 14.87 -7.73
CA TYR A 188 11.09 15.50 -6.42
C TYR A 188 11.19 14.50 -5.28
N PHE A 189 10.53 13.35 -5.39
CA PHE A 189 10.61 12.27 -4.40
C PHE A 189 12.05 11.74 -4.26
N TYR A 190 12.76 11.50 -5.36
CA TYR A 190 14.17 11.11 -5.31
C TYR A 190 15.04 12.16 -4.63
N GLU A 191 14.96 13.42 -5.07
CA GLU A 191 15.91 14.46 -4.66
C GLU A 191 15.61 14.98 -3.26
N GLN A 192 14.34 15.26 -2.95
CA GLN A 192 13.94 15.86 -1.68
C GLN A 192 13.54 14.81 -0.64
N GLY A 193 12.97 13.68 -1.07
CA GLY A 193 12.60 12.59 -0.18
C GLY A 193 13.79 11.69 0.17
N LEU A 194 14.48 11.18 -0.86
CA LEU A 194 15.56 10.20 -0.67
C LEU A 194 16.95 10.85 -0.55
N GLY A 195 17.09 12.12 -0.91
CA GLY A 195 18.40 12.79 -0.99
C GLY A 195 19.26 12.26 -2.15
N ILE A 196 18.67 11.58 -3.13
CA ILE A 196 19.35 11.00 -4.28
C ILE A 196 19.17 11.94 -5.47
N LYS A 197 20.26 12.53 -5.95
CA LYS A 197 20.21 13.30 -7.20
C LYS A 197 20.03 12.36 -8.36
N ILE A 198 19.02 12.61 -9.21
CA ILE A 198 18.69 11.71 -10.31
C ILE A 198 19.87 11.50 -11.26
N GLN A 199 20.69 12.54 -11.46
CA GLN A 199 21.89 12.49 -12.31
C GLN A 199 23.02 11.60 -11.76
N ASP A 200 22.99 11.30 -10.45
CA ASP A 200 23.99 10.47 -9.77
C ASP A 200 23.62 8.98 -9.82
N ILE A 201 22.37 8.65 -10.20
CA ILE A 201 21.94 7.27 -10.43
C ILE A 201 22.69 6.72 -11.65
N SER A 202 23.42 5.62 -11.44
CA SER A 202 24.28 5.04 -12.46
C SER A 202 23.49 4.59 -13.70
N LEU A 203 24.14 4.63 -14.88
CA LEU A 203 23.54 4.10 -16.11
C LEU A 203 23.17 2.62 -15.98
N GLN A 204 24.01 1.84 -15.30
CA GLN A 204 23.75 0.41 -15.08
C GLN A 204 22.46 0.17 -14.29
N GLU A 205 22.23 0.95 -13.23
CA GLU A 205 21.02 0.86 -12.41
C GLU A 205 19.77 1.31 -13.19
N ARG A 206 19.88 2.39 -13.95
CA ARG A 206 18.82 2.87 -14.87
C ARG A 206 18.44 1.80 -15.88
N GLN A 207 19.44 1.16 -16.49
CA GLN A 207 19.26 0.08 -17.47
C GLN A 207 18.66 -1.19 -16.84
N ALA A 208 19.05 -1.53 -15.61
CA ALA A 208 18.46 -2.65 -14.87
C ALA A 208 16.96 -2.41 -14.62
N ILE A 209 16.60 -1.22 -14.13
CA ILE A 209 15.19 -0.82 -13.98
C ILE A 209 14.48 -0.84 -15.34
N GLY A 210 15.10 -0.32 -16.39
CA GLY A 210 14.57 -0.38 -17.75
C GLY A 210 14.27 -1.81 -18.22
N ARG A 211 15.19 -2.76 -17.98
CA ARG A 211 14.99 -4.19 -18.29
C ARG A 211 13.84 -4.81 -17.51
N MET A 212 13.62 -4.43 -16.24
CA MET A 212 12.43 -4.86 -15.49
C MET A 212 11.13 -4.47 -16.21
N TYR A 213 11.09 -3.25 -16.74
CA TYR A 213 9.95 -2.71 -17.48
C TYR A 213 9.91 -3.08 -18.97
N GLY A 214 10.88 -3.89 -19.43
CA GLY A 214 10.93 -4.43 -20.79
C GLY A 214 11.61 -3.53 -21.83
N ASN A 215 12.27 -2.45 -21.40
CA ASN A 215 13.07 -1.59 -22.26
C ASN A 215 14.31 -1.07 -21.50
N GLU A 216 15.47 -1.67 -21.77
CA GLU A 216 16.75 -1.28 -21.16
C GLU A 216 17.04 0.22 -21.26
N THR A 217 16.75 0.82 -22.42
CA THR A 217 17.08 2.22 -22.73
C THR A 217 16.06 3.23 -22.20
N MET A 218 14.99 2.77 -21.53
CA MET A 218 13.87 3.60 -21.10
C MET A 218 14.29 4.79 -20.23
N PHE A 219 15.39 4.66 -19.48
CA PHE A 219 15.87 5.66 -18.53
C PHE A 219 17.33 6.08 -18.78
N ASP A 220 17.83 5.95 -20.00
CA ASP A 220 19.19 6.36 -20.37
C ASP A 220 19.40 7.89 -20.22
N ASP A 221 18.33 8.68 -20.41
CA ASP A 221 18.35 10.11 -20.17
C ASP A 221 18.48 10.42 -18.67
N ARG A 222 19.62 11.02 -18.29
CA ARG A 222 19.93 11.36 -16.90
C ARG A 222 19.03 12.46 -16.32
N SER A 223 18.33 13.22 -17.14
CA SER A 223 17.34 14.22 -16.70
C SER A 223 16.00 13.60 -16.31
N VAL A 224 15.80 12.32 -16.64
CA VAL A 224 14.59 11.56 -16.33
C VAL A 224 14.88 10.70 -15.09
N ALA A 225 14.13 10.89 -14.02
CA ALA A 225 14.09 9.96 -12.89
C ALA A 225 13.64 8.55 -13.36
N PRO A 226 14.38 7.49 -13.04
CA PRO A 226 13.96 6.13 -13.34
C PRO A 226 12.78 5.72 -12.44
N TYR A 227 11.91 4.86 -12.94
CA TYR A 227 10.83 4.28 -12.13
C TYR A 227 11.39 3.50 -10.93
N LEU A 228 10.60 3.41 -9.86
CA LEU A 228 10.92 2.50 -8.76
C LEU A 228 10.84 1.05 -9.26
N PRO A 229 11.74 0.15 -8.85
CA PRO A 229 11.63 -1.28 -9.13
C PRO A 229 10.26 -1.91 -8.86
N PHE A 230 9.82 -2.82 -9.71
CA PHE A 230 8.57 -3.57 -9.47
C PHE A 230 8.70 -4.68 -8.41
N TYR A 231 9.93 -5.17 -8.23
CA TYR A 231 10.29 -6.20 -7.26
C TYR A 231 11.76 -6.05 -6.89
N TYR A 232 12.16 -6.70 -5.81
CA TYR A 232 13.56 -6.81 -5.42
C TYR A 232 13.93 -8.27 -5.15
N GLY A 233 15.15 -8.65 -5.54
CA GLY A 233 15.69 -9.99 -5.30
C GLY A 233 17.21 -9.97 -5.16
N ASP A 234 17.71 -10.77 -4.22
CA ASP A 234 19.14 -10.99 -3.96
C ASP A 234 19.38 -12.43 -3.56
N THR A 235 20.18 -13.14 -4.36
CA THR A 235 20.48 -14.57 -4.15
C THR A 235 21.42 -14.81 -2.97
N GLY A 236 22.23 -13.82 -2.59
CA GLY A 236 23.06 -13.87 -1.39
C GLY A 236 22.22 -13.84 -0.11
N PHE A 237 21.16 -13.02 -0.09
CA PHE A 237 20.15 -13.03 0.97
C PHE A 237 19.06 -14.09 0.77
N ARG A 238 19.09 -14.85 -0.33
CA ARG A 238 18.06 -15.84 -0.70
C ARG A 238 16.65 -15.27 -0.56
N PHE A 239 16.49 -14.01 -0.91
CA PHE A 239 15.31 -13.22 -0.62
C PHE A 239 14.76 -12.60 -1.89
N PHE A 240 13.44 -12.66 -2.01
CA PHE A 240 12.69 -12.02 -3.07
C PHE A 240 11.47 -11.33 -2.45
N THR A 241 11.15 -10.12 -2.91
CA THR A 241 10.01 -9.36 -2.41
C THR A 241 9.32 -8.56 -3.50
N THR A 242 8.01 -8.41 -3.32
CA THR A 242 7.13 -7.59 -4.15
C THR A 242 6.07 -7.02 -3.25
N HIS A 243 5.60 -5.80 -3.49
CA HIS A 243 4.53 -5.23 -2.68
C HIS A 243 3.27 -6.13 -2.59
N GLY A 244 2.94 -6.88 -3.64
CA GLY A 244 1.86 -7.88 -3.62
C GLY A 244 0.56 -7.46 -4.33
N GLN A 245 0.48 -6.20 -4.77
CA GLN A 245 -0.66 -5.64 -5.52
C GLN A 245 -1.07 -6.48 -6.75
N TRP A 246 -0.15 -7.25 -7.34
CA TRP A 246 -0.42 -8.14 -8.48
C TRP A 246 -1.39 -9.29 -8.19
N ARG A 247 -1.61 -9.61 -6.92
CA ARG A 247 -2.56 -10.62 -6.45
C ARG A 247 -3.92 -10.04 -6.10
N ASP A 248 -4.09 -8.71 -6.16
CA ASP A 248 -5.29 -8.03 -5.74
C ASP A 248 -6.11 -7.54 -6.93
N LYS A 249 -7.31 -8.11 -7.10
CA LYS A 249 -8.22 -7.74 -8.19
C LYS A 249 -8.81 -6.34 -8.00
N ALA A 250 -8.89 -5.84 -6.79
CA ALA A 250 -9.34 -4.47 -6.52
C ALA A 250 -8.28 -3.44 -6.89
N ASN A 251 -7.00 -3.82 -6.78
CA ASN A 251 -5.86 -2.91 -6.92
C ASN A 251 -4.99 -3.11 -8.16
N SER A 252 -5.30 -4.13 -8.97
CA SER A 252 -4.80 -4.29 -10.32
C SER A 252 -5.92 -4.16 -11.35
N ARG A 253 -5.64 -3.48 -12.46
CA ARG A 253 -6.58 -3.33 -13.58
C ARG A 253 -6.54 -4.56 -14.47
N GLU A 254 -7.70 -5.21 -14.62
CA GLU A 254 -7.92 -6.23 -15.64
C GLU A 254 -7.83 -5.57 -17.03
N VAL A 255 -7.02 -6.18 -17.91
CA VAL A 255 -6.82 -5.71 -19.28
C VAL A 255 -7.43 -6.75 -20.21
N ASP A 256 -8.50 -6.39 -20.89
CA ASP A 256 -9.15 -7.28 -21.86
C ASP A 256 -8.21 -7.55 -23.06
N PRO A 257 -8.16 -8.78 -23.58
CA PRO A 257 -7.40 -9.08 -24.78
C PRO A 257 -8.00 -8.32 -25.97
N LYS A 258 -7.15 -7.66 -26.75
CA LYS A 258 -7.52 -7.10 -28.07
C LYS A 258 -7.01 -8.03 -29.16
N LYS A 259 -7.47 -7.83 -30.40
CA LYS A 259 -7.16 -8.67 -31.57
C LYS A 259 -5.66 -9.02 -31.69
N ASP A 260 -4.79 -8.10 -31.27
CA ASP A 260 -3.33 -8.22 -31.35
C ASP A 260 -2.60 -8.03 -30.00
N SER A 261 -3.31 -8.05 -28.86
CA SER A 261 -2.69 -7.87 -27.54
C SER A 261 -3.14 -8.91 -26.53
N THR A 262 -2.18 -9.48 -25.78
CA THR A 262 -2.47 -10.37 -24.66
C THR A 262 -3.12 -9.61 -23.51
N GLY A 263 -4.37 -9.89 -23.15
CA GLY A 263 -5.00 -9.34 -21.95
C GLY A 263 -4.51 -10.01 -20.67
N TRP A 264 -4.60 -9.38 -19.51
CA TRP A 264 -4.16 -9.92 -18.21
C TRP A 264 -5.22 -9.74 -17.11
N SER A 265 -5.29 -10.70 -16.19
CA SER A 265 -6.04 -10.61 -14.94
C SER A 265 -5.25 -11.24 -13.78
N VAL A 266 -5.63 -10.95 -12.54
CA VAL A 266 -5.03 -11.56 -11.34
C VAL A 266 -5.02 -13.10 -11.39
N ALA A 267 -5.99 -13.72 -12.07
CA ALA A 267 -6.06 -15.18 -12.21
C ALA A 267 -4.87 -15.77 -13.02
N ASP A 268 -4.23 -14.95 -13.86
CA ASP A 268 -3.01 -15.34 -14.58
C ASP A 268 -1.79 -15.46 -13.64
N GLY A 269 -1.82 -14.79 -12.48
CA GLY A 269 -0.73 -14.76 -11.52
C GLY A 269 0.50 -13.99 -12.03
N TRP A 270 1.66 -14.33 -11.45
CA TRP A 270 2.94 -13.71 -11.77
C TRP A 270 3.35 -13.98 -13.22
N SER A 271 3.50 -12.93 -14.02
CA SER A 271 3.76 -13.07 -15.47
C SER A 271 4.48 -11.86 -16.06
N ILE A 272 5.75 -11.67 -15.67
CA ILE A 272 6.60 -10.52 -16.07
C ILE A 272 6.55 -10.25 -17.58
N GLU A 273 6.73 -11.27 -18.42
CA GLU A 273 6.76 -11.10 -19.88
C GLU A 273 5.43 -10.59 -20.44
N LYS A 274 4.32 -10.98 -19.81
CA LYS A 274 2.99 -10.49 -20.15
C LYS A 274 2.81 -9.04 -19.71
N TRP A 275 3.33 -8.68 -18.54
CA TRP A 275 3.31 -7.31 -18.03
C TRP A 275 4.16 -6.37 -18.86
N LYS A 276 5.37 -6.78 -19.28
CA LYS A 276 6.23 -6.02 -20.21
C LYS A 276 5.50 -5.72 -21.52
N LYS A 277 4.83 -6.72 -22.13
CA LYS A 277 4.01 -6.55 -23.35
C LYS A 277 2.83 -5.59 -23.15
N LEU A 278 2.34 -5.49 -21.92
CA LEU A 278 1.27 -4.57 -21.51
C LEU A 278 1.80 -3.24 -20.98
N HIS A 279 3.11 -2.99 -21.04
CA HIS A 279 3.79 -1.84 -20.44
C HIS A 279 3.40 -1.61 -18.98
N TYR A 280 3.20 -2.69 -18.22
CA TYR A 280 2.77 -2.68 -16.81
C TYR A 280 1.47 -1.89 -16.54
N SER A 281 0.66 -1.65 -17.59
CA SER A 281 -0.63 -0.97 -17.47
C SER A 281 -1.59 -1.56 -16.41
N PRO A 282 -1.59 -2.87 -16.09
CA PRO A 282 -2.39 -3.38 -14.97
C PRO A 282 -2.10 -2.72 -13.62
N PHE A 283 -0.86 -2.26 -13.40
CA PHE A 283 -0.42 -1.71 -12.11
C PHE A 283 -0.34 -0.19 -12.12
N PHE A 284 -0.09 0.39 -13.30
CA PHE A 284 0.00 1.84 -13.41
C PHE A 284 -1.35 2.50 -13.57
N LEU A 285 -2.30 1.88 -14.26
CA LEU A 285 -3.59 2.51 -14.49
C LEU A 285 -4.40 2.62 -13.19
N PRO A 286 -5.27 3.64 -13.09
CA PRO A 286 -6.24 3.73 -12.00
C PRO A 286 -7.08 2.45 -11.92
N CYS A 287 -7.35 1.99 -10.70
CA CYS A 287 -8.11 0.78 -10.39
C CYS A 287 -9.37 1.13 -9.59
N PHE A 288 -10.31 0.20 -9.51
CA PHE A 288 -11.57 0.45 -8.79
C PHE A 288 -11.36 0.61 -7.28
N GLY A 289 -10.51 -0.23 -6.67
CA GLY A 289 -10.37 -0.32 -5.21
C GLY A 289 -9.91 0.99 -4.61
N ASP A 290 -8.61 1.22 -4.63
CA ASP A 290 -8.03 2.32 -3.88
C ASP A 290 -8.30 3.69 -4.52
N SER A 291 -8.19 3.84 -5.84
CA SER A 291 -8.40 5.16 -6.47
C SER A 291 -9.81 5.70 -6.24
N VAL A 292 -10.84 4.85 -6.36
CA VAL A 292 -12.23 5.29 -6.22
C VAL A 292 -12.65 5.34 -4.76
N ALA A 293 -12.35 4.31 -3.96
CA ALA A 293 -12.75 4.31 -2.56
C ALA A 293 -12.02 5.41 -1.76
N ALA A 294 -10.72 5.63 -2.01
CA ALA A 294 -9.97 6.71 -1.40
C ALA A 294 -10.45 8.07 -1.90
N GLY A 295 -10.75 8.22 -3.21
CA GLY A 295 -11.29 9.47 -3.76
C GLY A 295 -12.61 9.87 -3.11
N VAL A 296 -13.56 8.95 -2.96
CA VAL A 296 -14.87 9.21 -2.34
C VAL A 296 -14.74 9.53 -0.86
N LEU A 297 -13.98 8.72 -0.11
CA LEU A 297 -13.84 8.93 1.32
C LEU A 297 -13.06 10.23 1.62
N SER A 298 -11.99 10.50 0.88
CA SER A 298 -11.21 11.74 1.01
C SER A 298 -12.06 12.97 0.70
N THR A 299 -12.88 12.91 -0.35
CA THR A 299 -13.83 13.97 -0.72
C THR A 299 -14.85 14.21 0.39
N PHE A 300 -15.41 13.15 0.94
CA PHE A 300 -16.35 13.24 2.04
C PHE A 300 -15.71 13.91 3.26
N ILE A 301 -14.54 13.43 3.70
CA ILE A 301 -13.83 13.98 4.86
C ILE A 301 -13.52 15.46 4.65
N TYR A 302 -12.98 15.82 3.49
CA TYR A 302 -12.66 17.20 3.13
C TYR A 302 -13.90 18.10 3.16
N LYS A 303 -14.95 17.75 2.40
CA LYS A 303 -16.18 18.55 2.30
C LYS A 303 -16.89 18.71 3.63
N VAL A 304 -16.90 17.67 4.49
CA VAL A 304 -17.50 17.77 5.83
C VAL A 304 -16.69 18.70 6.72
N LYS A 305 -15.36 18.56 6.77
CA LYS A 305 -14.50 19.43 7.59
C LYS A 305 -14.67 20.90 7.21
N ASP A 306 -14.60 21.21 5.92
CA ASP A 306 -14.78 22.57 5.39
C ASP A 306 -16.16 23.16 5.75
N GLN A 307 -17.24 22.39 5.58
CA GLN A 307 -18.59 22.85 5.93
C GLN A 307 -18.79 23.04 7.44
N LEU A 308 -18.26 22.13 8.27
CA LEU A 308 -18.33 22.27 9.73
C LEU A 308 -17.54 23.48 10.23
N GLU A 309 -16.40 23.77 9.61
CA GLU A 309 -15.61 24.97 9.91
C GLU A 309 -16.37 26.25 9.55
N LYS A 310 -17.00 26.31 8.36
CA LYS A 310 -17.86 27.42 7.93
C LYS A 310 -19.06 27.64 8.84
N GLU A 311 -19.64 26.57 9.39
CA GLU A 311 -20.70 26.62 10.39
C GLU A 311 -20.19 27.02 11.79
N GLY A 312 -18.87 27.11 11.98
CA GLY A 312 -18.24 27.36 13.27
C GLY A 312 -18.56 26.26 14.29
N TYR A 313 -18.75 25.02 13.83
CA TYR A 313 -19.03 23.86 14.69
C TYR A 313 -17.72 23.16 15.07
N LYS A 314 -17.26 23.39 16.30
CA LYS A 314 -16.02 22.78 16.83
C LYS A 314 -16.37 21.67 17.80
N ASN A 315 -16.47 20.44 17.30
CA ASN A 315 -16.60 19.25 18.14
C ASN A 315 -15.35 18.38 18.03
N LYS A 316 -14.61 18.30 19.13
CA LYS A 316 -13.33 17.58 19.17
C LYS A 316 -13.47 16.09 18.87
N ARG A 317 -14.51 15.44 19.38
CA ARG A 317 -14.75 14.00 19.12
C ARG A 317 -15.07 13.75 17.65
N LEU A 318 -15.96 14.55 17.06
CA LEU A 318 -16.32 14.42 15.64
C LEU A 318 -15.09 14.64 14.75
N ASN A 319 -14.28 15.67 15.03
CA ASN A 319 -13.05 15.92 14.28
C ASN A 319 -12.08 14.74 14.37
N CYS A 320 -11.86 14.18 15.57
CA CYS A 320 -11.05 12.98 15.73
C CYS A 320 -11.58 11.79 14.92
N ILE A 321 -12.90 11.59 14.87
CA ILE A 321 -13.52 10.53 14.06
C ILE A 321 -13.28 10.79 12.57
N LEU A 322 -13.46 12.03 12.10
CA LEU A 322 -13.23 12.40 10.70
C LEU A 322 -11.76 12.18 10.29
N ASP A 323 -10.80 12.48 11.17
CA ASP A 323 -9.37 12.20 10.97
C ASP A 323 -9.03 10.70 10.97
N GLU A 324 -9.96 9.87 11.43
CA GLU A 324 -9.80 8.42 11.57
C GLU A 324 -10.54 7.62 10.54
N LEU A 325 -11.44 8.23 9.78
CA LEU A 325 -12.29 7.51 8.86
C LEU A 325 -11.50 6.69 7.85
N ASP A 326 -10.33 7.16 7.42
CA ASP A 326 -9.51 6.39 6.50
C ASP A 326 -8.72 5.23 7.16
N LEU A 327 -8.62 5.15 8.50
CA LEU A 327 -8.07 3.97 9.18
C LEU A 327 -8.98 2.75 9.13
N TYR A 328 -10.25 2.95 8.80
CA TYR A 328 -11.25 1.90 8.77
C TYR A 328 -11.19 1.13 7.46
N ARG A 329 -10.77 -0.14 7.56
CA ARG A 329 -10.75 -1.08 6.44
C ARG A 329 -11.71 -2.24 6.69
N PRO A 330 -12.54 -2.59 5.71
CA PRO A 330 -12.81 -1.89 4.43
C PRO A 330 -13.63 -0.58 4.62
N THR A 331 -13.65 0.28 3.61
CA THR A 331 -14.23 1.66 3.65
C THR A 331 -15.66 1.76 4.20
N TYR A 332 -16.50 0.74 4.03
CA TYR A 332 -17.87 0.77 4.58
C TYR A 332 -17.89 0.83 6.13
N THR A 333 -16.81 0.37 6.79
CA THR A 333 -16.68 0.46 8.25
C THR A 333 -16.50 1.90 8.71
N ALA A 334 -15.81 2.73 7.92
CA ALA A 334 -15.71 4.18 8.11
C ALA A 334 -17.09 4.85 8.05
N LEU A 335 -17.84 4.52 7.01
CA LEU A 335 -19.19 5.07 6.78
C LEU A 335 -20.15 4.65 7.89
N THR A 336 -20.07 3.40 8.34
CA THR A 336 -20.85 2.93 9.50
C THR A 336 -20.50 3.72 10.76
N ARG A 337 -19.21 3.97 11.00
CA ARG A 337 -18.74 4.71 12.19
C ARG A 337 -19.27 6.14 12.23
N ILE A 338 -19.24 6.86 11.11
CA ILE A 338 -19.72 8.26 11.07
C ILE A 338 -21.24 8.34 11.19
N LEU A 339 -21.99 7.37 10.64
CA LEU A 339 -23.45 7.30 10.81
C LEU A 339 -23.83 7.03 12.27
N VAL A 340 -23.14 6.11 12.95
CA VAL A 340 -23.33 5.88 14.39
C VAL A 340 -23.03 7.15 15.20
N GLU A 341 -22.05 7.94 14.78
CA GLU A 341 -21.75 9.22 15.43
C GLU A 341 -22.86 10.25 15.24
N ALA A 342 -23.42 10.37 14.02
CA ALA A 342 -24.54 11.24 13.74
C ALA A 342 -25.79 10.86 14.58
N ASP A 343 -26.07 9.56 14.73
CA ASP A 343 -27.16 9.07 15.59
C ASP A 343 -26.94 9.39 17.07
N ARG A 344 -25.70 9.24 17.56
CA ARG A 344 -25.33 9.63 18.92
C ARG A 344 -25.57 11.11 19.15
N MET A 345 -25.13 11.96 18.22
CA MET A 345 -25.36 13.41 18.27
C MET A 345 -26.85 13.75 18.24
N ARG A 346 -27.71 12.99 17.53
CA ARG A 346 -29.17 13.15 17.63
C ARG A 346 -29.69 12.87 19.04
N GLY A 347 -29.20 11.80 19.67
CA GLY A 347 -29.54 11.46 21.05
C GLY A 347 -29.18 12.57 22.04
N GLU A 348 -27.97 13.11 21.94
CA GLU A 348 -27.51 14.24 22.77
C GLU A 348 -28.35 15.50 22.57
N ASN A 349 -28.74 15.82 21.34
CA ASN A 349 -29.57 17.00 21.06
C ASN A 349 -30.99 16.87 21.69
N LYS A 350 -31.55 15.66 21.72
CA LYS A 350 -32.82 15.38 22.42
C LYS A 350 -32.66 15.57 23.93
N GLN A 351 -31.56 15.11 24.51
CA GLN A 351 -31.28 15.30 25.94
C GLN A 351 -31.01 16.77 26.29
N ALA A 352 -30.29 17.49 25.43
CA ALA A 352 -30.02 18.93 25.57
C ALA A 352 -31.31 19.76 25.54
N GLN A 353 -32.33 19.33 24.79
CA GLN A 353 -33.67 19.92 24.83
C GLN A 353 -34.31 19.80 26.21
N SER A 354 -34.22 18.62 26.84
CA SER A 354 -34.73 18.39 28.19
C SER A 354 -33.97 19.22 29.24
N ASN A 355 -32.69 19.46 29.02
CA ASN A 355 -31.80 20.16 29.95
C ASN A 355 -31.71 21.69 29.72
N GLN A 356 -32.57 22.28 28.89
CA GLN A 356 -32.59 23.72 28.59
C GLN A 356 -31.25 24.30 28.10
N VAL A 357 -30.45 23.50 27.37
CA VAL A 357 -29.23 24.01 26.72
C VAL A 357 -29.59 25.09 25.70
N LEU A 358 -28.72 26.11 25.57
CA LEU A 358 -28.85 27.23 24.64
C LEU A 358 -29.26 26.77 23.23
N GLU A 359 -30.34 27.36 22.70
CA GLU A 359 -30.95 27.00 21.42
C GLU A 359 -29.94 27.06 20.25
N THR A 360 -29.03 28.03 20.27
CA THR A 360 -27.99 28.19 19.25
C THR A 360 -27.03 27.00 19.20
N THR A 361 -26.66 26.41 20.35
CA THR A 361 -25.83 25.20 20.42
C THR A 361 -26.56 24.01 19.80
N ARG A 362 -27.85 23.87 20.08
CA ARG A 362 -28.69 22.79 19.53
C ARG A 362 -28.87 22.92 18.03
N LEU A 363 -29.07 24.14 17.54
CA LEU A 363 -29.17 24.43 16.10
C LEU A 363 -27.87 24.08 15.38
N LYS A 364 -26.72 24.50 15.90
CA LYS A 364 -25.40 24.15 15.34
C LYS A 364 -25.17 22.64 15.29
N GLN A 365 -25.55 21.91 16.33
CA GLN A 365 -25.45 20.45 16.35
C GLN A 365 -26.38 19.79 15.33
N LYS A 366 -27.61 20.30 15.17
CA LYS A 366 -28.55 19.83 14.14
C LYS A 366 -27.98 20.09 12.73
N ASN A 367 -27.39 21.27 12.50
CA ASN A 367 -26.74 21.62 11.25
C ASN A 367 -25.53 20.72 10.97
N ALA A 368 -24.71 20.42 11.97
CA ALA A 368 -23.59 19.49 11.85
C ALA A 368 -24.02 18.08 11.42
N ILE A 369 -25.10 17.54 12.02
CA ILE A 369 -25.68 16.25 11.62
C ILE A 369 -26.13 16.30 10.15
N HIS A 370 -26.83 17.36 9.77
CA HIS A 370 -27.27 17.56 8.40
C HIS A 370 -26.09 17.63 7.42
N ILE A 371 -25.03 18.39 7.75
CA ILE A 371 -23.80 18.49 6.95
C ILE A 371 -23.21 17.10 6.70
N ILE A 372 -23.07 16.27 7.74
CA ILE A 372 -22.52 14.91 7.63
C ILE A 372 -23.37 14.06 6.67
N GLU A 373 -24.68 14.00 6.92
CA GLU A 373 -25.59 13.11 6.20
C GLU A 373 -25.74 13.51 4.73
N ASP A 374 -25.98 14.80 4.48
CA ASP A 374 -26.17 15.34 3.15
C ASP A 374 -24.87 15.29 2.33
N THR A 375 -23.72 15.60 2.95
CA THR A 375 -22.42 15.45 2.26
C THR A 375 -22.12 14.00 1.93
N LEU A 376 -22.40 13.05 2.83
CA LEU A 376 -22.22 11.63 2.56
C LEU A 376 -23.09 11.18 1.38
N TYR A 377 -24.37 11.54 1.42
CA TYR A 377 -25.31 11.23 0.35
C TYR A 377 -24.84 11.79 -1.00
N ARG A 378 -24.49 13.08 -1.04
CA ARG A 378 -23.99 13.75 -2.25
C ARG A 378 -22.72 13.09 -2.78
N CYS A 379 -21.75 12.75 -1.92
CA CYS A 379 -20.52 12.09 -2.35
C CYS A 379 -20.79 10.69 -2.93
N ILE A 380 -21.73 9.92 -2.37
CA ILE A 380 -22.10 8.61 -2.91
C ILE A 380 -22.80 8.74 -4.26
N ILE A 381 -23.70 9.72 -4.42
CA ILE A 381 -24.35 9.98 -5.72
C ILE A 381 -23.34 10.43 -6.77
N GLU A 382 -22.45 11.36 -6.42
CA GLU A 382 -21.37 11.86 -7.27
C GLU A 382 -20.47 10.71 -7.71
N TRP A 383 -20.06 9.86 -6.77
CA TRP A 383 -19.29 8.66 -7.05
C TRP A 383 -19.96 7.71 -8.05
N LEU A 384 -21.24 7.39 -7.81
CA LEU A 384 -22.05 6.57 -8.70
C LEU A 384 -22.36 7.28 -10.01
N SER A 385 -22.00 8.55 -10.17
CA SER A 385 -22.15 9.28 -11.42
C SER A 385 -20.97 9.15 -12.36
N TRP A 386 -19.78 8.82 -11.85
CA TRP A 386 -18.59 8.68 -12.67
C TRP A 386 -18.63 7.42 -13.54
N ASP A 387 -18.30 7.56 -14.82
CA ASP A 387 -18.17 6.43 -15.74
C ASP A 387 -17.08 5.46 -15.31
N PHE A 388 -15.99 6.00 -14.74
CA PHE A 388 -14.86 5.23 -14.23
C PHE A 388 -15.30 4.14 -13.22
N THR A 389 -16.22 4.47 -12.30
CA THR A 389 -16.80 3.54 -11.31
C THR A 389 -17.36 2.29 -12.00
N TYR A 390 -18.04 2.47 -13.13
CA TYR A 390 -18.65 1.37 -13.86
C TYR A 390 -17.65 0.62 -14.74
N GLN A 391 -16.73 1.34 -15.39
CA GLN A 391 -15.73 0.76 -16.28
C GLN A 391 -14.83 -0.23 -15.55
N THR A 392 -14.44 0.08 -14.32
CA THR A 392 -13.49 -0.72 -13.52
C THR A 392 -14.17 -1.71 -12.57
N SER A 393 -15.49 -1.64 -12.42
CA SER A 393 -16.26 -2.60 -11.62
C SER A 393 -16.51 -3.93 -12.36
N PRO A 394 -16.47 -5.07 -11.65
CA PRO A 394 -17.02 -6.34 -12.14
C PRO A 394 -18.47 -6.20 -12.62
N VAL A 395 -18.86 -6.99 -13.63
CA VAL A 395 -20.17 -6.88 -14.33
C VAL A 395 -21.37 -6.91 -13.38
N ILE A 396 -21.39 -7.83 -12.41
CA ILE A 396 -22.50 -7.94 -11.44
C ILE A 396 -22.57 -6.69 -10.55
N ARG A 397 -21.42 -6.20 -10.07
CA ARG A 397 -21.36 -4.98 -9.26
C ARG A 397 -21.81 -3.75 -10.05
N ARG A 398 -21.43 -3.66 -11.34
CA ARG A 398 -21.86 -2.60 -12.26
C ARG A 398 -23.40 -2.49 -12.34
N ILE A 399 -24.09 -3.63 -12.48
CA ILE A 399 -25.56 -3.66 -12.51
C ILE A 399 -26.12 -3.22 -11.16
N GLY A 400 -25.58 -3.76 -10.06
CA GLY A 400 -25.95 -3.38 -8.70
C GLY A 400 -25.83 -1.87 -8.46
N PHE A 401 -24.70 -1.26 -8.81
CA PHE A 401 -24.46 0.18 -8.67
C PHE A 401 -25.44 1.03 -9.48
N ARG A 402 -25.83 0.61 -10.70
CA ARG A 402 -26.85 1.32 -11.48
C ARG A 402 -28.23 1.28 -10.81
N ILE A 403 -28.61 0.14 -10.24
CA ILE A 403 -29.87 -0.01 -9.50
C ILE A 403 -29.84 0.87 -8.25
N VAL A 404 -28.75 0.79 -7.47
CA VAL A 404 -28.55 1.59 -6.26
C VAL A 404 -28.61 3.09 -6.58
N LYS A 405 -27.93 3.56 -7.63
CA LYS A 405 -27.99 4.96 -8.05
C LYS A 405 -29.43 5.40 -8.34
N LYS A 406 -30.16 4.63 -9.16
CA LYS A 406 -31.56 4.94 -9.50
C LYS A 406 -32.45 4.99 -8.25
N MET A 407 -32.27 4.04 -7.34
CA MET A 407 -32.99 3.99 -6.07
C MET A 407 -32.68 5.22 -5.22
N LEU A 408 -31.41 5.57 -5.03
CA LEU A 408 -31.01 6.74 -4.22
C LEU A 408 -31.58 8.05 -4.82
N VAL A 409 -31.46 8.26 -6.13
CA VAL A 409 -32.03 9.43 -6.82
C VAL A 409 -33.57 9.50 -6.68
N LEU A 410 -34.26 8.36 -6.64
CA LEU A 410 -35.70 8.33 -6.38
C LEU A 410 -36.02 8.70 -4.92
N LEU A 411 -35.25 8.15 -3.97
CA LEU A 411 -35.42 8.44 -2.54
C LEU A 411 -35.20 9.93 -2.22
N GLN A 412 -34.31 10.61 -2.94
CA GLN A 412 -34.11 12.06 -2.84
C GLN A 412 -35.37 12.88 -3.07
N LYS A 413 -36.30 12.38 -3.89
CA LYS A 413 -37.57 13.07 -4.16
C LYS A 413 -38.61 12.85 -3.06
N ILE A 414 -38.44 11.82 -2.22
CA ILE A 414 -39.44 11.38 -1.23
C ILE A 414 -39.22 12.06 0.13
N GLY A 415 -38.01 12.56 0.41
CA GLY A 415 -37.72 13.43 1.55
C GLY A 415 -36.56 12.95 2.44
N TYR A 416 -36.07 13.87 3.27
CA TYR A 416 -34.91 13.69 4.14
C TYR A 416 -35.08 12.53 5.15
N GLY A 417 -34.13 11.58 5.16
CA GLY A 417 -34.00 10.52 6.18
C GLY A 417 -34.07 9.08 5.65
N LEU A 418 -34.84 8.82 4.59
CA LEU A 418 -34.87 7.50 3.93
C LEU A 418 -33.55 7.19 3.21
N GLU A 419 -32.90 8.23 2.68
CA GLU A 419 -31.62 8.15 1.97
C GLU A 419 -30.51 7.56 2.84
N ILE A 420 -30.37 8.05 4.08
CA ILE A 420 -29.34 7.59 5.02
C ILE A 420 -29.59 6.15 5.46
N THR A 421 -30.86 5.79 5.64
CA THR A 421 -31.24 4.40 5.91
C THR A 421 -30.86 3.49 4.75
N ALA A 422 -31.09 3.95 3.50
CA ALA A 422 -30.70 3.21 2.30
C ALA A 422 -29.17 3.08 2.16
N ILE A 423 -28.40 4.13 2.46
CA ILE A 423 -26.94 4.09 2.48
C ILE A 423 -26.45 3.09 3.54
N ALA A 424 -27.00 3.14 4.75
CA ALA A 424 -26.64 2.19 5.81
C ALA A 424 -26.93 0.73 5.39
N TRP A 425 -28.06 0.48 4.72
CA TRP A 425 -28.40 -0.82 4.14
C TRP A 425 -27.42 -1.26 3.05
N LEU A 426 -27.06 -0.34 2.14
CA LEU A 426 -26.05 -0.59 1.12
C LEU A 426 -24.71 -0.99 1.75
N MET A 427 -24.26 -0.27 2.77
CA MET A 427 -23.01 -0.58 3.49
C MET A 427 -23.06 -1.95 4.17
N LYS A 428 -24.18 -2.30 4.81
CA LYS A 428 -24.38 -3.64 5.38
C LYS A 428 -24.34 -4.74 4.31
N PHE A 429 -24.93 -4.49 3.14
CA PHE A 429 -24.90 -5.42 2.02
C PHE A 429 -23.48 -5.63 1.48
N LEU A 430 -22.72 -4.55 1.27
CA LEU A 430 -21.30 -4.63 0.87
C LEU A 430 -20.48 -5.42 1.90
N ALA A 431 -20.72 -5.19 3.19
CA ALA A 431 -20.06 -5.93 4.27
C ALA A 431 -20.34 -7.45 4.25
N LEU A 432 -21.53 -7.87 3.85
CA LEU A 432 -21.86 -9.29 3.73
C LEU A 432 -21.10 -9.95 2.58
N ILE A 433 -20.87 -9.23 1.49
CA ILE A 433 -20.09 -9.70 0.33
C ILE A 433 -18.61 -9.83 0.71
N ASP A 434 -18.05 -8.85 1.43
CA ASP A 434 -16.62 -8.82 1.76
C ASP A 434 -16.20 -9.81 2.86
N ARG A 435 -17.14 -10.33 3.67
CA ARG A 435 -16.87 -11.35 4.72
C ARG A 435 -16.23 -12.64 4.20
N HIS A 436 -16.19 -12.85 2.88
CA HIS A 436 -15.61 -14.03 2.25
C HIS A 436 -14.12 -13.87 1.91
N HIS A 437 -13.48 -12.75 2.28
CA HIS A 437 -12.02 -12.62 2.17
C HIS A 437 -11.33 -13.28 3.36
N ASN A 438 -10.72 -14.45 3.09
CA ASN A 438 -9.89 -15.18 4.04
C ASN A 438 -8.69 -14.33 4.46
N LYS A 439 -8.43 -14.25 5.77
CA LYS A 439 -7.35 -13.44 6.37
C LYS A 439 -5.95 -14.04 6.23
N GLY A 440 -5.82 -15.20 5.57
CA GLY A 440 -4.56 -15.91 5.44
C GLY A 440 -4.33 -16.36 4.00
N VAL A 441 -3.07 -16.56 3.65
CA VAL A 441 -2.66 -17.16 2.37
C VAL A 441 -2.59 -18.67 2.56
N ASN A 442 -3.21 -19.45 1.68
CA ASN A 442 -3.10 -20.90 1.75
C ASN A 442 -1.89 -21.43 0.94
N LEU A 443 -1.47 -22.67 1.19
CA LEU A 443 -0.32 -23.29 0.49
C LEU A 443 -0.47 -23.28 -1.04
N ARG A 444 -1.69 -23.44 -1.57
CA ARG A 444 -1.94 -23.43 -3.02
C ARG A 444 -1.67 -22.04 -3.63
N GLU A 445 -1.91 -20.97 -2.87
CA GLU A 445 -1.57 -19.61 -3.26
C GLU A 445 -0.08 -19.35 -3.14
N MET A 446 0.55 -19.76 -2.03
CA MET A 446 2.00 -19.57 -1.83
C MET A 446 2.83 -20.26 -2.90
N ARG A 447 2.41 -21.44 -3.40
CA ARG A 447 3.07 -22.12 -4.53
C ARG A 447 3.09 -21.31 -5.84
N LYS A 448 2.32 -20.22 -5.93
CA LYS A 448 2.31 -19.30 -7.07
C LYS A 448 3.20 -18.08 -6.84
N PHE A 449 3.87 -17.99 -5.70
CA PHE A 449 4.74 -16.86 -5.39
C PHE A 449 6.04 -16.98 -6.16
N PRO A 450 6.57 -15.87 -6.71
CA PRO A 450 7.78 -15.89 -7.54
C PRO A 450 8.97 -16.60 -6.91
N ALA A 451 9.22 -16.42 -5.61
CA ALA A 451 10.31 -17.11 -4.93
C ALA A 451 10.16 -18.65 -4.94
N PHE A 452 8.93 -19.14 -5.09
CA PHE A 452 8.54 -20.55 -4.94
C PHE A 452 8.06 -21.19 -6.24
N LEU A 453 8.02 -20.41 -7.34
CA LEU A 453 7.64 -20.91 -8.65
C LEU A 453 8.76 -21.80 -9.21
N PRO A 454 8.43 -22.97 -9.79
CA PRO A 454 9.42 -23.90 -10.35
C PRO A 454 10.40 -23.25 -11.32
N GLU A 455 9.92 -22.31 -12.15
CA GLU A 455 10.71 -21.59 -13.16
C GLU A 455 11.82 -20.73 -12.56
N TYR A 456 11.71 -20.36 -11.27
CA TYR A 456 12.63 -19.46 -10.57
C TYR A 456 13.44 -20.14 -9.44
N LEU A 457 13.24 -21.44 -9.21
CA LEU A 457 13.96 -22.16 -8.14
C LEU A 457 15.49 -22.15 -8.30
N HIS A 458 15.98 -21.95 -9.53
CA HIS A 458 17.42 -21.83 -9.81
C HIS A 458 18.06 -20.59 -9.16
N TYR A 459 17.29 -19.58 -8.76
CA TYR A 459 17.79 -18.45 -7.96
C TYR A 459 18.07 -18.81 -6.51
N GLY A 460 17.54 -19.94 -6.02
CA GLY A 460 17.76 -20.40 -4.65
C GLY A 460 17.11 -19.52 -3.57
N PHE A 461 16.06 -18.78 -3.92
CA PHE A 461 15.28 -18.01 -2.95
C PHE A 461 14.65 -18.95 -1.90
N GLN A 462 14.68 -18.52 -0.65
CA GLN A 462 14.09 -19.20 0.50
C GLN A 462 13.01 -18.34 1.15
N ILE A 463 13.06 -17.02 0.95
CA ILE A 463 12.16 -16.07 1.56
C ILE A 463 11.39 -15.32 0.47
N HIS A 464 10.06 -15.34 0.57
CA HIS A 464 9.17 -14.46 -0.19
C HIS A 464 8.58 -13.40 0.74
N GLY A 465 8.91 -12.14 0.51
CA GLY A 465 8.33 -10.98 1.20
C GLY A 465 7.19 -10.36 0.40
N GLU A 466 6.14 -9.89 1.09
CA GLU A 466 5.15 -8.99 0.51
C GLU A 466 4.57 -8.00 1.53
N GLY A 467 4.08 -6.87 1.02
CA GLY A 467 3.26 -5.90 1.75
C GLY A 467 1.76 -6.05 1.48
N HIS A 468 1.09 -4.91 1.26
CA HIS A 468 -0.24 -4.70 0.67
C HIS A 468 -1.44 -5.08 1.55
N THR A 469 -1.37 -6.21 2.25
CA THR A 469 -2.53 -6.72 3.01
C THR A 469 -2.74 -5.97 4.33
N HIS A 470 -1.74 -5.22 4.80
CA HIS A 470 -1.66 -4.61 6.12
C HIS A 470 -1.75 -5.59 7.30
N ILE A 471 -1.68 -6.90 7.04
CA ILE A 471 -1.81 -7.95 8.07
C ILE A 471 -0.46 -8.65 8.22
N PRO A 472 0.25 -8.46 9.35
CA PRO A 472 1.48 -9.20 9.59
C PRO A 472 1.21 -10.70 9.59
N LEU A 473 1.92 -11.44 8.75
CA LEU A 473 1.78 -12.89 8.60
C LEU A 473 3.15 -13.53 8.39
N GLN A 474 3.33 -14.75 8.90
CA GLN A 474 4.51 -15.57 8.66
C GLN A 474 4.06 -17.02 8.48
N GLU A 475 4.50 -17.65 7.40
CA GLU A 475 4.15 -19.03 7.06
C GLU A 475 5.39 -19.77 6.54
N GLN A 476 5.48 -21.07 6.78
CA GLN A 476 6.56 -21.92 6.28
C GLN A 476 6.01 -22.97 5.31
N PRO A 477 5.77 -22.60 4.04
CA PRO A 477 5.18 -23.54 3.09
C PRO A 477 6.14 -24.67 2.73
N ASP A 478 5.60 -25.89 2.66
CA ASP A 478 6.31 -27.02 2.04
C ASP A 478 6.17 -26.96 0.51
N ILE A 479 7.19 -26.36 -0.11
CA ILE A 479 7.33 -26.20 -1.56
C ILE A 479 8.12 -27.37 -2.18
N GLY A 480 8.61 -28.33 -1.37
CA GLY A 480 9.44 -29.45 -1.86
C GLY A 480 10.86 -29.04 -2.29
N GLY A 481 11.33 -27.88 -1.85
CA GLY A 481 12.70 -27.41 -2.09
C GLY A 481 13.73 -28.08 -1.17
N LYS A 482 15.02 -27.97 -1.53
CA LYS A 482 16.14 -28.49 -0.71
C LYS A 482 16.21 -27.85 0.69
N HIS A 483 15.71 -26.62 0.80
CA HIS A 483 15.76 -25.82 2.03
C HIS A 483 14.35 -25.36 2.41
N PRO A 484 14.09 -25.11 3.70
CA PRO A 484 12.83 -24.54 4.15
C PRO A 484 12.52 -23.21 3.43
N SER A 485 11.27 -23.05 3.04
CA SER A 485 10.74 -21.83 2.44
C SER A 485 9.93 -21.05 3.47
N THR A 486 10.00 -19.72 3.44
CA THR A 486 9.29 -18.84 4.36
C THR A 486 8.59 -17.72 3.59
N TYR A 487 7.29 -17.58 3.82
CA TYR A 487 6.52 -16.41 3.40
C TYR A 487 6.39 -15.43 4.56
N ILE A 488 6.63 -14.15 4.29
CA ILE A 488 6.51 -13.06 5.27
C ILE A 488 5.65 -11.95 4.67
N ASN A 489 4.54 -11.62 5.33
CA ASN A 489 3.85 -10.36 5.10
C ASN A 489 4.32 -9.32 6.12
N PHE A 490 4.76 -8.17 5.64
CA PHE A 490 5.32 -7.09 6.45
C PHE A 490 4.26 -6.30 7.23
N GLY A 491 2.97 -6.54 7.03
CA GLY A 491 1.92 -5.81 7.72
C GLY A 491 1.86 -4.34 7.27
N THR A 492 1.76 -3.41 8.21
CA THR A 492 1.73 -1.97 7.90
C THR A 492 2.36 -1.16 9.01
N TRP A 493 3.10 -0.11 8.65
CA TRP A 493 3.76 0.83 9.55
C TRP A 493 2.88 2.04 9.83
N ARG A 494 1.70 1.80 10.41
CA ARG A 494 0.74 2.86 10.75
C ARG A 494 -0.09 2.50 11.96
N ASP A 495 -0.77 3.49 12.51
CA ASP A 495 -1.76 3.26 13.55
C ASP A 495 -2.94 2.44 13.00
N GLN A 496 -3.36 1.43 13.73
CA GLN A 496 -4.59 0.67 13.48
C GLN A 496 -5.61 0.92 14.58
N ILE A 497 -6.90 0.95 14.24
CA ILE A 497 -7.99 1.02 15.21
C ILE A 497 -8.44 -0.40 15.55
N LEU A 498 -8.13 -0.84 16.77
CA LEU A 498 -8.53 -2.16 17.26
C LEU A 498 -9.73 -2.08 18.21
N PRO A 499 -10.75 -2.94 18.04
CA PRO A 499 -11.81 -3.08 19.03
C PRO A 499 -11.25 -3.66 20.33
N ARG A 500 -11.66 -3.12 21.46
CA ARG A 500 -11.37 -3.69 22.78
C ARG A 500 -12.35 -4.83 23.07
N LYS A 501 -11.99 -5.73 23.99
CA LYS A 501 -12.97 -6.67 24.57
C LYS A 501 -14.08 -5.83 25.24
N ASP A 502 -15.33 -6.26 25.02
CA ASP A 502 -16.58 -5.64 25.48
C ASP A 502 -16.94 -4.30 24.83
N GLN A 503 -16.16 -3.22 25.03
CA GLN A 503 -16.51 -1.90 24.52
C GLN A 503 -15.29 -1.01 24.21
N GLY A 504 -15.42 -0.20 23.16
CA GLY A 504 -14.47 0.85 22.80
C GLY A 504 -13.40 0.38 21.81
N TYR A 505 -12.47 1.27 21.54
CA TYR A 505 -11.38 1.04 20.59
C TYR A 505 -10.06 1.53 21.18
N ARG A 506 -8.95 1.01 20.67
CA ARG A 506 -7.60 1.44 21.00
C ARG A 506 -6.80 1.57 19.72
N ARG A 507 -5.93 2.58 19.65
CA ARG A 507 -4.92 2.66 18.59
C ARG A 507 -3.73 1.77 18.93
N GLN A 508 -3.31 0.99 17.94
CA GLN A 508 -2.09 0.20 18.00
C GLN A 508 -1.24 0.55 16.79
N GLY A 509 -0.05 1.08 17.02
CA GLY A 509 0.98 1.13 15.99
C GLY A 509 1.67 -0.22 15.97
N VAL A 510 1.72 -0.85 14.81
CA VAL A 510 2.55 -2.05 14.61
C VAL A 510 3.63 -1.68 13.62
N LEU A 511 4.86 -2.04 13.95
CA LEU A 511 6.01 -1.89 13.08
C LEU A 511 6.63 -3.26 12.96
N ARG A 512 6.54 -3.87 11.79
CA ARG A 512 7.18 -5.14 11.50
C ARG A 512 8.35 -4.91 10.57
N SER A 513 9.51 -5.47 10.94
CA SER A 513 10.72 -5.44 10.13
C SER A 513 11.26 -6.85 9.97
N LEU A 514 11.66 -7.22 8.76
CA LEU A 514 12.43 -8.44 8.49
C LEU A 514 13.91 -8.09 8.44
N TYR A 515 14.71 -8.77 9.25
CA TYR A 515 16.17 -8.69 9.21
C TYR A 515 16.73 -9.97 8.60
N ILE A 516 17.63 -9.84 7.64
CA ILE A 516 18.29 -10.96 6.95
C ILE A 516 19.80 -10.76 7.02
N LEU A 517 20.48 -11.73 7.61
CA LEU A 517 21.90 -11.74 7.86
C LEU A 517 22.62 -12.67 6.89
N ASP A 518 23.68 -12.16 6.30
CA ASP A 518 24.58 -12.90 5.43
C ASP A 518 26.01 -12.71 5.97
N LEU A 519 26.46 -13.68 6.78
CA LEU A 519 27.62 -13.55 7.66
C LEU A 519 28.73 -14.52 7.24
N GLU A 520 29.99 -14.12 7.42
CA GLU A 520 31.11 -15.04 7.33
C GLU A 520 31.03 -16.12 8.40
N ASN A 521 31.13 -17.39 8.00
CA ASN A 521 31.16 -18.50 8.94
C ASN A 521 32.58 -18.68 9.49
N LYS A 522 32.84 -18.11 10.67
CA LYS A 522 34.14 -18.24 11.35
C LYS A 522 34.32 -19.56 12.10
N SER A 523 33.34 -20.47 12.03
CA SER A 523 33.42 -21.76 12.71
C SER A 523 34.39 -22.71 12.00
N LYS A 524 35.55 -22.96 12.64
CA LYS A 524 36.54 -23.95 12.18
C LYS A 524 36.05 -25.41 12.23
N LYS A 525 34.85 -25.67 12.75
CA LYS A 525 34.33 -27.02 13.03
C LYS A 525 33.42 -27.59 11.94
N VAL A 526 32.93 -26.77 11.01
CA VAL A 526 31.98 -27.19 9.98
C VAL A 526 32.63 -27.00 8.62
N THR A 527 32.65 -28.06 7.81
CA THR A 527 33.31 -28.09 6.50
C THR A 527 32.57 -27.25 5.45
N GLU A 528 31.27 -26.97 5.65
CA GLU A 528 30.45 -26.09 4.81
C GLU A 528 29.22 -25.58 5.59
N PRO A 529 28.60 -24.44 5.20
CA PRO A 529 29.05 -23.46 4.20
C PRO A 529 29.94 -22.35 4.78
N GLU A 530 30.78 -21.74 3.94
CA GLU A 530 31.68 -20.61 4.25
C GLU A 530 30.93 -19.36 4.78
N ARG A 531 29.62 -19.29 4.57
CA ARG A 531 28.76 -18.20 5.04
C ARG A 531 27.53 -18.73 5.75
N ALA A 532 27.20 -18.13 6.89
CA ALA A 532 26.00 -18.40 7.65
C ALA A 532 24.88 -17.46 7.19
N PHE A 533 23.70 -18.04 7.01
CA PHE A 533 22.48 -17.33 6.64
C PHE A 533 21.48 -17.43 7.79
N ASP A 534 20.98 -16.30 8.26
CA ASP A 534 19.99 -16.23 9.34
C ASP A 534 19.01 -15.09 9.07
N TYR A 535 17.80 -15.19 9.59
CA TYR A 535 16.79 -14.14 9.45
C TYR A 535 15.76 -14.21 10.57
N PHE A 536 15.23 -13.05 10.93
CA PHE A 536 14.20 -12.94 11.96
C PHE A 536 13.28 -11.75 11.67
N VAL A 537 12.08 -11.82 12.23
CA VAL A 537 11.10 -10.74 12.18
C VAL A 537 11.04 -10.08 13.55
N GLU A 538 11.01 -8.75 13.57
CA GLU A 538 10.84 -7.96 14.78
C GLU A 538 9.55 -7.14 14.66
N ASP A 539 8.67 -7.30 15.64
CA ASP A 539 7.45 -6.51 15.77
C ASP A 539 7.62 -5.50 16.92
N ILE A 540 7.75 -4.22 16.59
CA ILE A 540 7.65 -3.13 17.57
C ILE A 540 6.19 -2.72 17.66
N VAL A 541 5.54 -3.14 18.75
CA VAL A 541 4.15 -2.78 19.04
C VAL A 541 4.12 -1.56 19.95
N HIS A 542 3.55 -0.47 19.45
CA HIS A 542 3.36 0.75 20.21
C HIS A 542 1.89 0.92 20.60
N TRP A 543 1.68 1.13 21.90
CA TRP A 543 0.39 1.47 22.47
C TRP A 543 0.41 2.92 22.94
N SER A 544 -0.70 3.62 22.75
CA SER A 544 -0.77 5.03 23.13
C SER A 544 -2.12 5.33 23.79
N ASP A 545 -2.07 6.02 24.94
CA ASP A 545 -3.27 6.43 25.67
C ASP A 545 -4.05 7.55 24.96
N PHE A 546 -3.44 8.17 23.94
CA PHE A 546 -3.98 9.34 23.26
C PHE A 546 -5.41 9.16 22.73
N LYS A 547 -5.85 7.91 22.53
CA LYS A 547 -7.17 7.56 21.98
C LYS A 547 -7.81 6.28 22.54
N ASP A 548 -7.41 5.85 23.75
CA ASP A 548 -7.94 4.65 24.43
C ASP A 548 -9.45 4.72 24.76
N LYS A 549 -10.00 5.93 24.68
CA LYS A 549 -11.39 6.27 24.88
C LYS A 549 -11.85 7.19 23.77
N MET A 550 -12.29 6.65 22.64
CA MET A 550 -12.94 7.44 21.58
C MET A 550 -14.09 8.31 22.13
N ASP A 551 -14.74 7.86 23.21
CA ASP A 551 -15.76 8.52 24.05
C ASP A 551 -15.29 9.74 24.83
N GLN A 552 -13.98 9.92 25.03
CA GLN A 552 -13.42 11.09 25.72
C GLN A 552 -12.45 11.83 24.80
N SER A 553 -12.70 13.14 24.66
CA SER A 553 -12.01 14.00 23.73
C SER A 553 -10.52 14.21 24.12
N GLY A 554 -9.63 13.32 23.67
CA GLY A 554 -8.18 13.51 23.69
C GLY A 554 -7.75 14.36 22.49
N LYS A 555 -6.93 15.38 22.71
CA LYS A 555 -6.33 16.16 21.61
C LYS A 555 -5.17 15.28 21.16
N ALA A 556 -5.05 15.00 19.89
CA ALA A 556 -3.75 14.73 19.31
C ALA A 556 -3.63 15.73 18.18
N GLU A 557 -2.84 16.78 18.40
CA GLU A 557 -2.09 17.33 17.27
C GLU A 557 -1.29 16.14 16.69
N PRO A 558 -1.15 16.05 15.36
CA PRO A 558 -0.29 15.04 14.76
C PRO A 558 1.06 15.08 15.49
N LYS A 559 1.59 13.92 15.87
CA LYS A 559 2.96 13.81 16.36
C LYS A 559 3.86 14.17 15.17
N ILE A 560 4.10 15.47 14.98
CA ILE A 560 5.24 15.95 14.21
C ILE A 560 6.44 15.73 15.12
#